data_AF-A0A969VLX8-F1
#
_entry.id   AF-A0A969VLX8-F1
#
_cell.length_a   1.000
_cell.length_b   1.000
_cell.length_c   1.000
_cell.angle_alpha   90.00
_cell.angle_beta   90.00
_cell.angle_gamma   90.00
#
_symmetry.space_group_name_H-M   'P 1'
#
loop_
_entity.id
_entity.type
_entity.pdbx_description
1 polymer ?
#
loop_
_entity_poly.entity_id
_entity_poly.type
_entity_poly.pdbx_seq_one_letter_code
_entity_poly.pdbx_strand_id
1 'polypeptide(L)'
;MAIDGGTSSRTAYMYEPFEGETEVRNFNRLDTADLLRYFRTAQEYGWDVGIHVTGDRAMDMAVDSFAQVAQEMPRPDRRHNIIHGYFPSDRALRQMREHQIGVVVQPTFLYWEGDMIFRDVGVRRAANYKPVRKYLDHGIPVAANSDIPSTTSVNPFVAL
;
A
#
# COMPACT_ATOMS: atom_id res chain seq x y z
N MET A 1 -10.54 0.06 -4.64
CA MET A 1 -10.87 0.83 -3.41
C MET A 1 -9.62 1.59 -2.98
N ALA A 2 -9.73 2.77 -2.37
CA ALA A 2 -8.58 3.58 -1.96
C ALA A 2 -8.76 4.16 -0.56
N ILE A 3 -7.77 3.95 0.31
CA ILE A 3 -7.74 4.56 1.65
C ILE A 3 -7.29 6.02 1.54
N ASP A 4 -6.32 6.30 0.68
CA ASP A 4 -5.71 7.62 0.56
C ASP A 4 -5.42 8.02 -0.89
N GLY A 5 -4.69 9.12 -1.07
CA GLY A 5 -4.22 9.60 -2.38
C GLY A 5 -2.78 9.21 -2.67
N GLY A 6 -1.95 10.17 -3.08
CA GLY A 6 -0.54 9.95 -3.41
C GLY A 6 0.39 10.93 -2.69
N THR A 7 1.67 10.61 -2.64
CA THR A 7 2.70 11.46 -2.00
C THR A 7 2.94 12.75 -2.76
N SER A 8 2.99 12.69 -4.09
CA SER A 8 3.24 13.84 -4.97
C SER A 8 2.14 14.91 -4.90
N SER A 9 0.90 14.49 -4.68
CA SER A 9 -0.23 15.38 -4.42
C SER A 9 -0.41 15.73 -2.94
N ARG A 10 0.47 15.22 -2.06
CA ARG A 10 0.42 15.40 -0.60
C ARG A 10 -0.91 14.97 0.02
N THR A 11 -1.48 13.89 -0.51
CA THR A 11 -2.74 13.29 -0.05
C THR A 11 -2.62 11.84 0.40
N ALA A 12 -1.40 11.28 0.41
CA ALA A 12 -1.12 10.04 1.12
C ALA A 12 -1.39 10.23 2.62
N TYR A 13 -1.99 9.25 3.27
CA TYR A 13 -2.32 9.35 4.69
C TYR A 13 -1.15 8.85 5.53
N MET A 14 -0.40 9.81 6.08
CA MET A 14 0.89 9.58 6.74
C MET A 14 0.79 9.67 8.27
N TYR A 15 1.76 9.09 8.98
CA TYR A 15 1.97 9.33 10.42
C TYR A 15 2.66 10.67 10.72
N GLU A 16 3.52 11.12 9.82
CA GLU A 16 4.28 12.37 9.94
C GLU A 16 3.88 13.36 8.83
N PRO A 17 3.90 14.69 9.08
CA PRO A 17 3.64 15.69 8.05
C PRO A 17 4.55 15.52 6.81
N PHE A 18 4.12 16.02 5.65
CA PHE A 18 5.02 16.12 4.50
C PHE A 18 6.15 17.13 4.78
N GLU A 19 7.25 17.02 4.04
CA GLU A 19 8.38 17.93 4.18
C GLU A 19 7.94 19.39 3.97
N GLY A 20 8.33 20.25 4.91
CA GLY A 20 7.93 21.66 4.98
C GLY A 20 6.56 21.92 5.63
N GLU A 21 5.83 20.89 6.06
CA GLU A 21 4.55 21.04 6.77
C GLU A 21 4.71 20.81 8.28
N THR A 22 3.87 21.46 9.08
CA THR A 22 3.88 21.35 10.55
C THR A 22 2.81 20.42 11.10
N GLU A 23 1.84 20.01 10.28
CA GLU A 23 0.65 19.26 10.70
C GLU A 23 0.35 18.10 9.76
N VAL A 24 -0.15 17.00 10.33
CA VAL A 24 -0.65 15.85 9.56
C VAL A 24 -2.05 16.17 9.07
N ARG A 25 -2.26 16.09 7.75
CA ARG A 25 -3.58 16.22 7.16
C ARG A 25 -4.29 14.87 7.09
N ASN A 26 -5.57 14.86 7.44
CA ASN A 26 -6.40 13.67 7.33
C ASN A 26 -7.02 13.58 5.93
N PHE A 27 -6.35 12.87 5.03
CA PHE A 27 -6.86 12.52 3.71
C PHE A 27 -7.43 11.10 3.65
N ASN A 28 -7.77 10.53 4.81
CA ASN A 28 -8.39 9.22 4.87
C ASN A 28 -9.77 9.26 4.21
N ARG A 29 -9.96 8.43 3.19
CA ARG A 29 -11.22 8.29 2.43
C ARG A 29 -12.12 7.22 3.01
N LEU A 30 -11.57 6.27 3.77
CA LEU A 30 -12.27 5.10 4.29
C LEU A 30 -11.86 4.86 5.74
N ASP A 31 -12.81 4.99 6.66
CA ASP A 31 -12.52 4.65 8.05
C ASP A 31 -12.40 3.13 8.26
N THR A 32 -11.91 2.74 9.43
CA THR A 32 -11.72 1.32 9.77
C THR A 32 -13.03 0.53 9.77
N ALA A 33 -14.16 1.15 10.14
CA ALA A 33 -15.45 0.45 10.16
C ALA A 33 -15.90 0.09 8.74
N ASP A 34 -15.72 1.01 7.80
CA ASP A 34 -15.96 0.78 6.37
C ASP A 34 -15.01 -0.30 5.81
N LEU A 35 -13.71 -0.24 6.12
CA LEU A 35 -12.75 -1.27 5.68
C LEU A 35 -13.14 -2.67 6.16
N LEU A 36 -13.44 -2.82 7.45
CA LEU A 36 -13.88 -4.10 8.02
C LEU A 36 -15.18 -4.58 7.37
N ARG A 37 -16.16 -3.69 7.16
CA ARG A 37 -17.41 -4.03 6.48
C ARG A 37 -17.13 -4.56 5.08
N TYR A 38 -16.36 -3.83 4.26
CA TYR A 38 -16.08 -4.22 2.89
C TYR A 38 -15.29 -5.51 2.78
N PHE A 39 -14.30 -5.72 3.66
CA PHE A 39 -13.48 -6.93 3.64
C PHE A 39 -14.28 -8.15 4.08
N ARG A 40 -15.15 -8.03 5.09
CA ARG A 40 -16.09 -9.11 5.47
C ARG A 40 -17.01 -9.45 4.31
N THR A 41 -17.66 -8.45 3.71
CA THR A 41 -18.53 -8.65 2.55
C THR A 41 -17.79 -9.33 1.40
N ALA A 42 -16.57 -8.91 1.08
CA ALA A 42 -15.78 -9.55 0.04
C ALA A 42 -15.52 -11.03 0.37
N GLN A 43 -15.17 -11.36 1.61
CA GLN A 43 -14.96 -12.75 2.00
C GLN A 43 -16.24 -13.59 2.03
N GLU A 44 -17.37 -13.03 2.43
CA GLU A 44 -18.69 -13.69 2.34
C GLU A 44 -19.01 -14.12 0.91
N TYR A 45 -18.63 -13.29 -0.08
CA TYR A 45 -18.79 -13.59 -1.51
C TYR A 45 -17.60 -14.35 -2.15
N GLY A 46 -16.56 -14.68 -1.38
CA GLY A 46 -15.37 -15.37 -1.88
C GLY A 46 -14.47 -14.51 -2.80
N TRP A 47 -14.56 -13.18 -2.71
CA TRP A 47 -13.78 -12.25 -3.53
C TRP A 47 -12.44 -11.88 -2.90
N ASP A 48 -11.44 -11.70 -3.77
CA ASP A 48 -10.19 -11.05 -3.43
C ASP A 48 -10.32 -9.53 -3.53
N VAL A 49 -9.55 -8.82 -2.69
CA VAL A 49 -9.61 -7.35 -2.61
C VAL A 49 -8.22 -6.79 -2.79
N GLY A 50 -8.07 -5.93 -3.79
CA GLY A 50 -6.95 -5.01 -3.92
C GLY A 50 -7.33 -3.64 -3.40
N ILE A 51 -6.51 -3.06 -2.52
CA ILE A 51 -6.76 -1.74 -1.94
C ILE A 51 -5.57 -0.79 -2.13
N HIS A 52 -5.84 0.38 -2.67
CA HIS A 52 -4.87 1.45 -2.89
C HIS A 52 -4.43 2.05 -1.56
N VAL A 53 -3.12 2.05 -1.35
CA VAL A 53 -2.43 2.53 -0.15
C VAL A 53 -1.07 3.12 -0.54
N THR A 54 -0.88 4.41 -0.31
CA THR A 54 0.44 5.04 -0.45
C THR A 54 1.06 5.44 0.88
N GLY A 55 0.29 5.91 1.85
CA GLY A 55 0.81 6.35 3.13
C GLY A 55 1.11 5.21 4.11
N ASP A 56 2.04 5.45 5.03
CA ASP A 56 2.41 4.49 6.09
C ASP A 56 1.26 4.26 7.09
N ARG A 57 0.48 5.29 7.42
CA ARG A 57 -0.71 5.13 8.26
C ARG A 57 -1.84 4.40 7.54
N ALA A 58 -2.05 4.67 6.26
CA ALA A 58 -2.99 3.91 5.43
C ALA A 58 -2.58 2.43 5.32
N MET A 59 -1.27 2.15 5.24
CA MET A 59 -0.72 0.79 5.18
C MET A 59 -1.08 0.00 6.43
N ASP A 60 -0.79 0.56 7.59
CA ASP A 60 -1.09 -0.07 8.86
C ASP A 60 -2.61 -0.29 9.02
N MET A 61 -3.45 0.69 8.63
CA MET A 61 -4.91 0.52 8.64
C MET A 61 -5.41 -0.62 7.74
N ALA A 62 -4.89 -0.72 6.50
CA ALA A 62 -5.29 -1.76 5.55
C ALA A 62 -4.89 -3.15 6.05
N VAL A 63 -3.63 -3.29 6.49
CA VAL A 63 -3.07 -4.57 6.95
C VAL A 63 -3.78 -5.04 8.21
N ASP A 64 -4.01 -4.16 9.18
CA ASP A 64 -4.71 -4.51 10.42
C ASP A 64 -6.16 -4.92 10.15
N SER A 65 -6.85 -4.23 9.23
CA SER A 65 -8.22 -4.58 8.85
C SER A 65 -8.28 -5.93 8.13
N PHE A 66 -7.34 -6.23 7.22
CA PHE A 66 -7.26 -7.54 6.58
C PHE A 66 -6.93 -8.65 7.58
N ALA A 67 -5.98 -8.41 8.48
CA ALA A 67 -5.57 -9.37 9.51
C ALA A 67 -6.75 -9.73 10.43
N GLN A 68 -7.49 -8.72 10.89
CA GLN A 68 -8.67 -8.91 11.73
C GLN A 68 -9.72 -9.76 10.99
N VAL A 69 -10.10 -9.40 9.76
CA VAL A 69 -11.12 -10.16 9.01
C VAL A 69 -10.62 -11.57 8.69
N ALA A 70 -9.33 -11.76 8.40
CA ALA A 70 -8.75 -13.08 8.19
C ALA A 70 -8.82 -13.99 9.42
N GLN A 71 -8.80 -13.43 10.64
CA GLN A 71 -8.99 -14.17 11.88
C GLN A 71 -10.47 -14.47 12.14
N GLU A 72 -11.35 -13.50 11.88
CA GLU A 72 -12.81 -13.66 12.03
C GLU A 72 -13.41 -14.65 11.04
N MET A 73 -12.89 -14.66 9.80
CA MET A 73 -13.42 -15.43 8.67
C MET A 73 -12.27 -16.13 7.92
N PRO A 74 -11.74 -17.26 8.43
CA PRO A 74 -10.61 -17.93 7.79
C PRO A 74 -10.91 -18.42 6.37
N ARG A 75 -10.27 -17.81 5.37
CA ARG A 75 -10.28 -18.25 3.96
C ARG A 75 -8.85 -18.51 3.47
N PRO A 76 -8.38 -19.78 3.36
CA PRO A 76 -6.97 -20.10 3.06
C PRO A 76 -6.48 -19.74 1.66
N ASP A 77 -7.39 -19.66 0.68
CA ASP A 77 -7.11 -19.41 -0.74
C ASP A 77 -7.20 -17.93 -1.14
N ARG A 78 -7.42 -17.04 -0.17
CA ARG A 78 -7.51 -15.58 -0.38
C ARG A 78 -6.21 -15.01 -0.96
N ARG A 79 -6.36 -14.01 -1.82
CA ARG A 79 -5.28 -13.27 -2.49
C ARG A 79 -5.45 -11.76 -2.34
N HIS A 80 -5.90 -11.33 -1.16
CA HIS A 80 -5.96 -9.91 -0.83
C HIS A 80 -4.60 -9.26 -1.00
N ASN A 81 -4.58 -8.03 -1.49
CA ASN A 81 -3.33 -7.34 -1.78
C ASN A 81 -3.40 -5.84 -1.52
N ILE A 82 -2.26 -5.32 -1.09
CA ILE A 82 -2.01 -3.88 -1.02
C ILE A 82 -1.54 -3.41 -2.39
N ILE A 83 -2.21 -2.41 -2.96
CA ILE A 83 -1.79 -1.75 -4.19
C ILE A 83 -0.91 -0.57 -3.80
N HIS A 84 0.20 -0.40 -4.52
CA HIS A 84 1.26 0.59 -4.32
C HIS A 84 2.25 0.28 -3.19
N GLY A 85 1.78 0.19 -1.94
CA GLY A 85 2.56 -0.22 -0.78
C GLY A 85 3.86 0.57 -0.61
N TYR A 86 3.80 1.91 -0.55
CA TYR A 86 5.03 2.72 -0.60
C TYR A 86 5.87 2.57 0.66
N PHE A 87 5.26 2.58 1.86
CA PHE A 87 6.01 2.69 3.12
C PHE A 87 5.57 1.62 4.13
N PRO A 88 5.92 0.35 3.92
CA PRO A 88 5.62 -0.69 4.90
C PRO A 88 6.46 -0.49 6.18
N SER A 89 5.79 -0.60 7.33
CA SER A 89 6.45 -0.81 8.62
C SER A 89 6.87 -2.29 8.77
N ASP A 90 7.87 -2.58 9.61
CA ASP A 90 8.26 -3.98 9.88
C ASP A 90 7.11 -4.77 10.53
N ARG A 91 6.24 -4.09 11.28
CA ARG A 91 5.00 -4.67 11.83
C ARG A 91 4.05 -5.08 10.71
N ALA A 92 3.79 -4.19 9.76
CA ALA A 92 2.95 -4.47 8.61
C ALA A 92 3.51 -5.65 7.79
N LEU A 93 4.83 -5.71 7.55
CA LEU A 93 5.45 -6.83 6.83
C LEU A 93 5.19 -8.18 7.52
N ARG A 94 5.34 -8.26 8.84
CA ARG A 94 5.05 -9.50 9.59
C ARG A 94 3.58 -9.91 9.47
N GLN A 95 2.66 -8.96 9.66
CA GLN A 95 1.22 -9.20 9.56
C GLN A 95 0.82 -9.61 8.14
N MET A 96 1.38 -8.98 7.11
CA MET A 96 1.14 -9.36 5.72
C MET A 96 1.55 -10.81 5.46
N ARG A 97 2.72 -11.22 5.94
CA ARG A 97 3.18 -12.60 5.80
C ARG A 97 2.27 -13.57 6.55
N GLU A 98 1.96 -13.27 7.81
CA GLU A 98 1.10 -14.10 8.67
C GLU A 98 -0.30 -14.30 8.08
N HIS A 99 -0.88 -13.25 7.50
CA HIS A 99 -2.25 -13.25 6.99
C HIS A 99 -2.35 -13.43 5.46
N GLN A 100 -1.27 -13.82 4.79
CA GLN A 100 -1.21 -14.07 3.34
C GLN A 100 -1.66 -12.86 2.49
N ILE A 101 -1.30 -11.65 2.91
CA ILE A 101 -1.59 -10.41 2.19
C ILE A 101 -0.45 -10.12 1.21
N GLY A 102 -0.75 -10.06 -0.08
CA GLY A 102 0.23 -9.72 -1.12
C GLY A 102 0.43 -8.21 -1.28
N VAL A 103 1.36 -7.83 -2.16
CA VAL A 103 1.54 -6.45 -2.60
C VAL A 103 1.66 -6.37 -4.12
N VAL A 104 1.06 -5.33 -4.70
CA VAL A 104 1.14 -5.01 -6.12
C VAL A 104 1.86 -3.67 -6.27
N VAL A 105 3.10 -3.71 -6.74
CA VAL A 105 3.98 -2.54 -6.88
C VAL A 105 4.07 -2.04 -8.32
N GLN A 106 4.58 -0.82 -8.48
CA GLN A 106 4.75 -0.12 -9.76
C GLN A 106 6.18 0.39 -9.83
N PRO A 107 7.12 -0.42 -10.32
CA PRO A 107 8.54 -0.03 -10.37
C PRO A 107 8.78 1.22 -11.23
N THR A 108 7.97 1.43 -12.28
CA THR A 108 8.08 2.58 -13.18
C THR A 108 7.98 3.92 -12.46
N PHE A 109 7.23 4.02 -11.35
CA PHE A 109 7.17 5.25 -10.55
C PHE A 109 8.51 5.64 -9.94
N LEU A 110 9.51 4.76 -9.83
CA LEU A 110 10.86 5.16 -9.41
C LEU A 110 11.48 6.16 -10.39
N TYR A 111 11.22 6.02 -11.69
CA TYR A 111 11.72 6.93 -12.71
C TYR A 111 10.93 8.24 -12.79
N TRP A 112 9.61 8.18 -12.56
CA TRP A 112 8.73 9.34 -12.74
C TRP A 112 8.49 10.14 -11.47
N GLU A 113 8.45 9.47 -10.30
CA GLU A 113 8.21 10.10 -9.00
C GLU A 113 9.46 10.23 -8.14
N GLY A 114 10.57 9.58 -8.49
CA GLY A 114 11.77 9.47 -7.64
C GLY A 114 12.18 10.79 -6.97
N ASP A 115 12.41 11.84 -7.76
CA ASP A 115 12.79 13.17 -7.25
C ASP A 115 11.70 13.80 -6.38
N MET A 116 10.42 13.60 -6.75
CA MET A 116 9.28 14.12 -5.99
C MET A 116 9.16 13.44 -4.63
N ILE A 117 9.48 12.15 -4.52
CA ILE A 117 9.49 11.44 -3.23
C ILE A 117 10.49 12.08 -2.27
N PHE A 118 11.72 12.37 -2.71
CA PHE A 118 12.70 13.06 -1.87
C PHE A 118 12.23 14.46 -1.45
N ARG A 119 11.64 15.21 -2.39
CA ARG A 119 11.07 16.54 -2.11
C ARG A 119 9.94 16.50 -1.08
N ASP A 120 9.02 15.54 -1.20
CA ASP A 120 7.77 15.57 -0.45
C ASP A 120 7.83 14.86 0.89
N VAL A 121 8.60 13.76 1.01
CA VAL A 121 8.69 13.01 2.29
C VAL A 121 10.07 13.09 2.95
N GLY A 122 11.05 13.72 2.30
CA GLY A 122 12.41 13.85 2.81
C GLY A 122 13.23 12.56 2.69
N VAL A 123 14.56 12.71 2.77
CA VAL A 123 15.53 11.62 2.51
C VAL A 123 15.29 10.37 3.37
N ARG A 124 14.98 10.56 4.66
CA ARG A 124 14.77 9.45 5.60
C ARG A 124 13.63 8.53 5.17
N ARG A 125 12.47 9.10 4.79
CA ARG A 125 11.29 8.31 4.39
C ARG A 125 11.43 7.81 2.96
N ALA A 126 12.01 8.62 2.07
CA ALA A 126 12.29 8.24 0.69
C ALA A 126 13.16 6.97 0.59
N ALA A 127 14.11 6.78 1.52
CA ALA A 127 14.94 5.57 1.58
C ALA A 127 14.16 4.26 1.80
N ASN A 128 12.90 4.34 2.26
CA ASN A 128 12.01 3.20 2.44
C ASN A 128 10.85 3.20 1.43
N TYR A 129 10.94 3.94 0.33
CA TYR A 129 9.92 3.98 -0.72
C TYR A 129 9.92 2.70 -1.56
N LYS A 130 8.75 2.04 -1.64
CA LYS A 130 8.50 0.80 -2.39
C LYS A 130 9.61 -0.26 -2.22
N PRO A 131 9.91 -0.73 -0.99
CA PRO A 131 11.07 -1.55 -0.73
C PRO A 131 10.83 -3.02 -1.15
N VAL A 132 10.79 -3.31 -2.44
CA VAL A 132 10.47 -4.64 -3.02
C VAL A 132 11.31 -5.77 -2.39
N ARG A 133 12.61 -5.51 -2.17
CA ARG A 133 13.50 -6.47 -1.49
C ARG A 133 12.96 -6.87 -0.11
N LYS A 134 12.49 -5.91 0.70
CA LYS A 134 11.94 -6.20 2.04
C LYS A 134 10.70 -7.10 1.97
N TYR A 135 9.81 -6.86 1.01
CA TYR A 135 8.64 -7.72 0.82
C TYR A 135 9.04 -9.15 0.47
N LEU A 136 9.97 -9.32 -0.48
CA LEU A 136 10.47 -10.62 -0.90
C LEU A 136 11.17 -11.35 0.24
N ASP A 137 12.01 -10.67 1.02
CA ASP A 137 12.76 -11.24 2.14
C ASP A 137 11.83 -11.70 3.28
N HIS A 138 10.63 -11.10 3.40
CA HIS A 138 9.57 -11.54 4.32
C HIS A 138 8.70 -12.67 3.75
N GLY A 139 8.94 -13.13 2.52
CA GLY A 139 8.13 -14.15 1.86
C GLY A 139 6.72 -13.68 1.50
N ILE A 140 6.55 -12.37 1.27
CA ILE A 140 5.29 -11.77 0.84
C ILE A 140 5.18 -11.90 -0.69
N PRO A 141 4.04 -12.38 -1.24
CA PRO A 141 3.82 -12.39 -2.68
C PRO A 141 3.86 -10.97 -3.26
N VAL A 142 4.75 -10.75 -4.24
CA VAL A 142 4.89 -9.48 -4.95
C VAL A 142 4.44 -9.68 -6.39
N ALA A 143 3.54 -8.82 -6.86
CA ALA A 143 3.24 -8.62 -8.27
C ALA A 143 3.63 -7.21 -8.68
N ALA A 144 3.86 -6.99 -9.98
CA ALA A 144 4.17 -5.69 -10.53
C ALA A 144 3.22 -5.35 -11.69
N ASN A 145 2.86 -4.07 -11.81
CA ASN A 145 2.17 -3.53 -12.98
C ASN A 145 2.65 -2.10 -13.27
N SER A 146 2.19 -1.50 -14.38
CA SER A 146 2.57 -0.14 -14.76
C SER A 146 1.66 0.94 -14.17
N ASP A 147 0.45 0.59 -13.70
CA ASP A 147 -0.60 1.55 -13.34
C ASP A 147 -0.87 2.60 -14.43
N ILE A 148 -0.90 2.18 -15.70
CA ILE A 148 -1.28 3.06 -16.81
C ILE A 148 -2.76 3.49 -16.67
N PRO A 149 -3.13 4.77 -16.92
CA PRO A 149 -2.34 5.87 -17.49
C PRO A 149 -1.60 6.77 -16.49
N SER A 150 -1.47 6.39 -15.22
CA SER A 150 -0.66 7.14 -14.24
C SER A 150 0.83 7.14 -14.60
N THR A 151 1.28 6.13 -15.36
CA THR A 151 2.60 6.09 -15.99
C THR A 151 2.52 6.08 -17.52
N THR A 152 3.68 6.12 -18.18
CA THR A 152 3.79 6.42 -19.61
C THR A 152 3.96 5.20 -20.51
N SER A 153 4.10 3.99 -19.97
CA SER A 153 4.43 2.80 -20.78
C SER A 153 3.73 1.53 -20.29
N VAL A 154 3.15 0.79 -21.25
CA VAL A 154 2.66 -0.59 -21.04
C VAL A 154 3.79 -1.63 -21.17
N ASN A 155 4.99 -1.22 -21.60
CA ASN A 155 6.09 -2.13 -21.84
C ASN A 155 6.66 -2.64 -20.50
N PRO A 156 6.54 -3.93 -20.17
CA PRO A 156 7.00 -4.46 -18.89
C PRO A 156 8.52 -4.33 -18.71
N PHE A 157 9.29 -4.26 -19.79
CA PHE A 157 10.75 -4.10 -19.72
C PHE A 157 11.20 -2.72 -19.24
N VAL A 158 10.32 -1.72 -19.24
CA VAL A 158 10.61 -0.40 -18.64
C VAL A 158 10.52 -0.45 -17.11
N ALA A 159 9.86 -1.47 -16.56
CA ALA A 159 9.67 -1.67 -15.13
C ALA A 159 10.68 -2.65 -14.49
N LEU A 160 11.61 -3.19 -15.28
CA LEU A 160 12.62 -4.16 -14.84
C LEU A 160 13.95 -3.51 -14.45
#